data_AF-A0A383AAH7-F1
#
_entry.id   AF-A0A383AAH7-F1
#
_cell.length_a   1.000
_cell.length_b   1.000
_cell.length_c   1.000
_cell.angle_alpha   90.00
_cell.angle_beta   90.00
_cell.angle_gamma   90.00
#
_symmetry.space_group_name_H-M   'P 1'
#
loop_
_entity.id
_entity.type
_entity.pdbx_description
1 polymer ?
#
loop_
_entity_poly.entity_id
_entity_poly.type
_entity_poly.pdbx_seq_one_letter_code
_entity_poly.pdbx_strand_id
1 'polypeptide(L)'
;HNSGVIHSGIYYKPGSLKAINCRRGIELLLEFCNHYDISYELCGKVIVATTEKELGTLGMLHERGRENGISGLKMLSAPELQEYEPHAAGLSALYCPETGIIDYLQVCRQLSANIQENGEIAAGAAVVSIEDRPDGITVATETGEYETRFLINCAGLFSDQIAELAGARRQVRIIPFRGEYYMLEEQARHLVKNLIYPVPDPRYPFLGVHFTRTISGGIEAGPNAVLAWAREGYKKTDIDVKEMWDYLSYGG
;
A
#
# COMPACT_ATOMS: atom_id res chain seq x y z
N HIS A 1 -9.29 0.45 -1.69
CA HIS A 1 -8.89 1.87 -1.69
C HIS A 1 -7.45 1.99 -1.21
N ASN A 2 -6.60 2.71 -1.95
CA ASN A 2 -5.22 3.03 -1.58
C ASN A 2 -4.82 4.36 -2.25
N SER A 3 -3.69 4.93 -1.86
CA SER A 3 -3.21 6.23 -2.35
C SER A 3 -2.60 6.22 -3.76
N GLY A 4 -2.57 5.06 -4.44
CA GLY A 4 -2.02 4.92 -5.79
C GLY A 4 -0.52 5.22 -5.90
N VAL A 5 0.25 5.06 -4.83
CA VAL A 5 1.69 5.39 -4.79
C VAL A 5 2.54 4.20 -5.26
N ILE A 6 3.40 4.45 -6.25
CA ILE A 6 4.53 3.59 -6.58
C ILE A 6 5.65 3.90 -5.59
N HIS A 7 5.76 3.08 -4.54
CA HIS A 7 6.77 3.28 -3.50
C HIS A 7 8.16 2.83 -3.96
N SER A 8 9.18 3.65 -3.72
CA SER A 8 10.59 3.31 -4.01
C SER A 8 11.22 2.23 -3.12
N GLY A 9 10.59 1.89 -1.99
CA GLY A 9 11.15 0.98 -0.99
C GLY A 9 12.07 1.62 0.07
N ILE A 10 12.17 2.94 0.10
CA ILE A 10 13.10 3.69 0.99
C ILE A 10 12.95 3.38 2.49
N TYR A 11 11.75 3.01 2.93
CA TYR A 11 11.46 2.73 4.34
C TYR A 11 11.78 1.28 4.74
N TYR A 12 11.93 0.37 3.77
CA TYR A 12 11.98 -1.07 4.07
C TYR A 12 13.38 -1.52 4.44
N LYS A 13 13.48 -2.36 5.47
CA LYS A 13 14.75 -2.94 5.90
C LYS A 13 15.43 -3.66 4.72
N PRO A 14 16.72 -3.38 4.43
CA PRO A 14 17.44 -4.06 3.36
C PRO A 14 17.44 -5.58 3.54
N GLY A 15 17.32 -6.30 2.43
CA GLY A 15 17.20 -7.76 2.40
C GLY A 15 15.85 -8.33 2.89
N SER A 16 14.92 -7.50 3.39
CA SER A 16 13.58 -7.98 3.74
C SER A 16 12.75 -8.30 2.49
N LEU A 17 11.76 -9.20 2.62
CA LEU A 17 10.81 -9.48 1.54
C LEU A 17 10.09 -8.23 1.04
N LYS A 18 9.79 -7.25 1.92
CA LYS A 18 9.22 -5.97 1.51
C LYS A 18 10.17 -5.17 0.62
N ALA A 19 11.45 -5.10 0.96
CA ALA A 19 12.45 -4.41 0.13
C ALA A 19 12.61 -5.10 -1.23
N ILE A 20 12.85 -6.42 -1.22
CA ILE A 20 13.08 -7.22 -2.44
C ILE A 20 11.86 -7.15 -3.38
N ASN A 21 10.66 -7.42 -2.86
CA ASN A 21 9.44 -7.42 -3.67
C ASN A 21 9.05 -6.02 -4.14
N CYS A 22 9.31 -4.98 -3.35
CA CYS A 22 9.06 -3.60 -3.76
C CYS A 22 9.95 -3.22 -4.94
N ARG A 23 11.27 -3.42 -4.84
CA ARG A 23 12.22 -3.04 -5.89
C ARG A 23 11.94 -3.75 -7.20
N ARG A 24 11.82 -5.09 -7.15
CA ARG A 24 11.43 -5.89 -8.32
C ARG A 24 10.04 -5.52 -8.82
N GLY A 25 9.11 -5.22 -7.91
CA GLY A 25 7.73 -4.88 -8.23
C GLY A 25 7.60 -3.58 -9.00
N ILE A 26 8.41 -2.55 -8.69
CA ILE A 26 8.42 -1.30 -9.47
C ILE A 26 8.80 -1.59 -10.91
N GLU A 27 9.91 -2.30 -11.14
CA GLU A 27 10.40 -2.60 -12.50
C GLU A 27 9.33 -3.30 -13.34
N LEU A 28 8.73 -4.38 -12.79
CA LEU A 28 7.67 -5.13 -13.45
C LEU A 28 6.41 -4.30 -13.67
N LEU A 29 6.04 -3.45 -12.70
CA LEU A 29 4.87 -2.59 -12.81
C LEU A 29 5.05 -1.53 -13.90
N LEU A 30 6.21 -0.89 -13.98
CA LEU A 30 6.50 0.11 -15.00
C LEU A 30 6.55 -0.52 -16.40
N GLU A 31 7.15 -1.69 -16.54
CA GLU A 31 7.12 -2.45 -17.80
C GLU A 31 5.68 -2.77 -18.22
N PHE A 32 4.87 -3.28 -17.30
CA PHE A 32 3.45 -3.55 -17.54
C PHE A 32 2.69 -2.30 -17.96
N CYS A 33 2.91 -1.18 -17.28
CA CYS A 33 2.24 0.08 -17.61
C CYS A 33 2.64 0.61 -18.98
N ASN A 34 3.93 0.54 -19.33
CA ASN A 34 4.40 0.94 -20.65
C ASN A 34 3.85 0.04 -21.77
N HIS A 35 3.72 -1.26 -21.51
CA HIS A 35 3.17 -2.21 -22.49
C HIS A 35 1.69 -1.96 -22.78
N TYR A 36 0.90 -1.66 -21.75
CA TYR A 36 -0.56 -1.48 -21.87
C TYR A 36 -1.02 -0.01 -21.88
N ASP A 37 -0.10 0.94 -22.02
CA ASP A 37 -0.37 2.39 -22.01
C ASP A 37 -1.14 2.87 -20.76
N ILE A 38 -0.78 2.35 -19.59
CA ILE A 38 -1.39 2.71 -18.32
C ILE A 38 -0.69 3.94 -17.74
N SER A 39 -1.48 4.94 -17.37
CA SER A 39 -0.98 6.20 -16.85
C SER A 39 -0.29 6.06 -15.49
N TYR A 40 0.98 6.48 -15.43
CA TYR A 40 1.73 6.67 -14.20
C TYR A 40 2.67 7.89 -14.33
N GLU A 41 3.12 8.43 -13.20
CA GLU A 41 4.10 9.51 -13.16
C GLU A 41 5.10 9.27 -12.02
N LEU A 42 6.40 9.22 -12.32
CA LEU A 42 7.47 9.25 -11.31
C LEU A 42 7.70 10.68 -10.85
N CYS A 43 6.74 11.20 -10.10
CA CYS A 43 6.70 12.58 -9.61
C CYS A 43 7.67 12.86 -8.45
N GLY A 44 8.34 11.84 -7.92
CA GLY A 44 9.24 11.96 -6.80
C GLY A 44 8.54 12.13 -5.45
N LYS A 45 9.34 12.01 -4.39
CA LYS A 45 8.91 12.18 -3.00
C LYS A 45 9.97 12.94 -2.21
N VAL A 46 9.51 13.84 -1.34
CA VAL A 46 10.33 14.57 -0.39
C VAL A 46 9.95 14.14 1.02
N ILE A 47 10.92 13.57 1.75
CA ILE A 47 10.76 13.23 3.17
C ILE A 47 11.35 14.38 3.98
N VAL A 48 10.52 15.09 4.75
CA VAL A 48 10.92 16.34 5.42
C VAL A 48 11.16 16.10 6.91
N ALA A 49 12.33 16.48 7.39
CA ALA A 49 12.65 16.56 8.82
C ALA A 49 12.33 17.97 9.33
N THR A 50 11.46 18.06 10.33
CA THR A 50 11.00 19.31 10.94
C THR A 50 11.64 19.56 12.31
N THR A 51 12.27 18.55 12.90
CA THR A 51 12.95 18.64 14.20
C THR A 51 14.37 18.06 14.14
N GLU A 52 15.26 18.50 15.02
CA GLU A 52 16.65 18.00 15.07
C GLU A 52 16.73 16.49 15.32
N LYS A 53 15.78 15.94 16.08
CA LYS A 53 15.69 14.50 16.40
C LYS A 53 15.43 13.65 15.15
N GLU A 54 14.77 14.21 14.14
CA GLU A 54 14.43 13.52 12.89
C GLU A 54 15.62 13.43 11.93
N LEU A 55 16.63 14.31 12.05
CA LEU A 55 17.79 14.37 11.15
C LEU A 55 18.56 13.05 11.10
N GLY A 56 18.75 12.39 12.26
CA GLY A 56 19.41 11.08 12.32
C GLY A 56 18.62 9.98 11.59
N THR A 57 17.29 10.01 11.71
CA THR A 57 16.41 9.05 11.02
C THR A 57 16.39 9.33 9.51
N LEU A 58 16.40 10.60 9.10
CA LEU A 58 16.51 11.00 7.70
C LEU A 58 17.82 10.49 7.06
N GLY A 59 18.95 10.63 7.76
CA GLY A 59 20.24 10.09 7.33
C GLY A 59 20.23 8.56 7.21
N MET A 60 19.60 7.87 8.16
CA MET A 60 19.42 6.40 8.09
C MET A 60 18.56 5.98 6.89
N LEU A 61 17.50 6.73 6.56
CA LEU A 61 16.68 6.45 5.38
C LEU A 61 17.45 6.66 4.07
N HIS A 62 18.37 7.64 4.03
CA HIS A 62 19.24 7.84 2.89
C HIS A 62 20.16 6.63 2.65
N GLU A 63 20.83 6.14 3.70
CA GLU A 63 21.69 4.96 3.59
C GLU A 63 20.89 3.70 3.23
N ARG A 64 19.76 3.47 3.91
CA ARG A 64 18.84 2.37 3.60
C ARG A 64 18.37 2.40 2.14
N GLY A 65 18.05 3.59 1.64
CA GLY A 65 17.65 3.76 0.25
C GLY A 65 18.77 3.39 -0.73
N ARG A 66 20.02 3.74 -0.43
CA ARG A 66 21.19 3.31 -1.21
C ARG A 66 21.40 1.81 -1.16
N GLU A 67 21.31 1.19 0.02
CA GLU A 67 21.41 -0.27 0.17
C GLU A 67 20.30 -1.02 -0.58
N ASN A 68 19.10 -0.45 -0.66
CA ASN A 68 17.98 -0.96 -1.45
C ASN A 68 18.11 -0.68 -2.97
N GLY A 69 19.20 -0.04 -3.41
CA GLY A 69 19.46 0.23 -4.84
C GLY A 69 18.61 1.35 -5.43
N ILE A 70 18.11 2.29 -4.62
CA ILE A 70 17.36 3.46 -5.12
C ILE A 70 18.35 4.46 -5.70
N SER A 71 18.18 4.81 -6.97
CA SER A 71 19.05 5.75 -7.68
C SER A 71 18.59 7.20 -7.49
N GLY A 72 19.55 8.13 -7.57
CA GLY A 72 19.27 9.57 -7.59
C GLY A 72 18.74 10.17 -6.28
N LEU A 73 18.88 9.45 -5.14
CA LEU A 73 18.60 10.01 -3.82
C LEU A 73 19.45 11.25 -3.56
N LYS A 74 18.84 12.28 -2.98
CA LYS A 74 19.53 13.53 -2.61
C LYS A 74 19.13 13.97 -1.21
N MET A 75 20.11 14.19 -0.35
CA MET A 75 19.90 14.95 0.87
C MET A 75 19.81 16.43 0.49
N LEU A 76 18.81 17.12 1.01
CA LEU A 76 18.52 18.53 0.76
C LEU A 76 18.65 19.31 2.05
N SER A 77 19.33 20.45 1.97
CA SER A 77 19.25 21.51 2.97
C SER A 77 17.89 22.23 2.92
N ALA A 78 17.59 23.06 3.93
CA ALA A 78 16.35 23.84 3.93
C ALA A 78 16.20 24.78 2.71
N PRO A 79 17.25 25.47 2.22
CA PRO A 79 17.16 26.23 0.97
C PRO A 79 16.91 25.35 -0.26
N GLU A 80 17.60 24.21 -0.39
CA GLU A 80 17.39 23.29 -1.51
C GLU A 80 15.99 22.68 -1.49
N LEU A 81 15.41 22.41 -0.30
CA LEU A 81 14.01 21.97 -0.17
C LEU A 81 13.04 22.93 -0.88
N GLN A 82 13.26 24.25 -0.79
CA GLN A 82 12.39 25.24 -1.44
C GLN A 82 12.43 25.17 -2.97
N GLU A 83 13.51 24.65 -3.56
CA GLU A 83 13.59 24.46 -5.01
C GLU A 83 12.67 23.33 -5.49
N TYR A 84 12.49 22.29 -4.66
CA TYR A 84 11.60 21.15 -4.94
C TYR A 84 10.17 21.43 -4.49
N GLU A 85 9.99 21.93 -3.27
CA GLU A 85 8.71 22.25 -2.61
C GLU A 85 8.73 23.66 -2.02
N PRO A 86 8.40 24.71 -2.81
CA PRO A 86 8.46 26.12 -2.38
C PRO A 86 7.53 26.51 -1.23
N HIS A 87 6.60 25.62 -0.87
CA HIS A 87 5.61 25.84 0.19
C HIS A 87 5.79 24.89 1.38
N ALA A 88 6.81 24.03 1.36
CA ALA A 88 7.16 23.17 2.48
C ALA A 88 8.15 23.86 3.43
N ALA A 89 8.16 23.46 4.70
CA ALA A 89 9.12 23.94 5.68
C ALA A 89 9.75 22.77 6.44
N GLY A 90 11.06 22.82 6.65
CA GLY A 90 11.83 21.80 7.36
C GLY A 90 13.29 22.19 7.54
N LEU A 91 13.99 21.48 8.42
CA LEU A 91 15.42 21.65 8.67
C LEU A 91 16.29 21.00 7.59
N SER A 92 15.84 19.86 7.08
CA SER A 92 16.47 19.11 5.98
C SER A 92 15.42 18.17 5.36
N ALA A 93 15.69 17.68 4.15
CA ALA A 93 14.82 16.72 3.50
C ALA A 93 15.60 15.68 2.69
N LEU A 94 14.96 14.56 2.38
CA LEU A 94 15.48 13.52 1.50
C LEU A 94 14.58 13.42 0.28
N TYR A 95 15.11 13.76 -0.88
CA TYR A 95 14.44 13.61 -2.16
C TYR A 95 14.66 12.22 -2.74
N CYS A 96 13.58 11.59 -3.20
CA CYS A 96 13.52 10.27 -3.77
C CYS A 96 12.82 10.30 -5.13
N PRO A 97 13.56 10.30 -6.25
CA PRO A 97 12.99 10.50 -7.59
C PRO A 97 12.15 9.33 -8.10
N GLU A 98 12.47 8.11 -7.66
CA GLU A 98 11.79 6.90 -8.15
C GLU A 98 10.43 6.63 -7.50
N THR A 99 9.94 7.52 -6.64
CA THR A 99 8.57 7.41 -6.13
C THR A 99 7.60 8.01 -7.14
N GLY A 100 6.45 7.38 -7.34
CA GLY A 100 5.46 7.86 -8.30
C GLY A 100 4.03 7.63 -7.90
N ILE A 101 3.13 7.92 -8.83
CA ILE A 101 1.68 7.79 -8.72
C ILE A 101 1.16 7.04 -9.95
N ILE A 102 0.09 6.28 -9.78
CA ILE A 102 -0.45 5.41 -10.84
C ILE A 102 -1.97 5.29 -10.78
N ASP A 103 -2.61 5.10 -11.93
CA ASP A 103 -3.97 4.59 -12.01
C ASP A 103 -3.99 3.08 -11.77
N TYR A 104 -3.98 2.68 -10.49
CA TYR A 104 -3.97 1.27 -10.13
C TYR A 104 -5.28 0.55 -10.52
N LEU A 105 -6.38 1.29 -10.73
CA LEU A 105 -7.63 0.70 -11.19
C LEU A 105 -7.51 0.25 -12.65
N GLN A 106 -6.81 1.01 -13.49
CA GLN A 106 -6.46 0.57 -14.84
C GLN A 106 -5.58 -0.68 -14.82
N VAL A 107 -4.59 -0.75 -13.92
CA VAL A 107 -3.78 -1.96 -13.73
C VAL A 107 -4.66 -3.17 -13.41
N CYS A 108 -5.56 -3.05 -12.43
CA CYS A 108 -6.48 -4.13 -12.08
C CYS A 108 -7.40 -4.54 -13.24
N ARG A 109 -7.94 -3.58 -13.99
CA ARG A 109 -8.80 -3.85 -15.15
C ARG A 109 -8.03 -4.58 -16.25
N GLN A 110 -6.79 -4.18 -16.53
CA GLN A 110 -5.98 -4.84 -17.54
C GLN A 110 -5.57 -6.25 -17.11
N LEU A 111 -5.18 -6.44 -15.84
CA LEU A 111 -4.93 -7.79 -15.30
C LEU A 111 -6.18 -8.68 -15.38
N SER A 112 -7.35 -8.14 -15.08
CA SER A 112 -8.63 -8.84 -15.23
C SER A 112 -8.87 -9.26 -16.68
N ALA A 113 -8.68 -8.35 -17.64
CA ALA A 113 -8.83 -8.66 -19.06
C ALA A 113 -7.88 -9.77 -19.50
N ASN A 114 -6.61 -9.70 -19.11
CA ASN A 114 -5.61 -10.73 -19.44
C ASN A 114 -5.97 -12.10 -18.86
N ILE A 115 -6.50 -12.15 -17.63
CA ILE A 115 -6.97 -13.41 -17.02
C ILE A 115 -8.12 -14.00 -17.85
N GLN A 116 -9.05 -13.16 -18.30
CA GLN A 116 -10.24 -13.60 -19.04
C GLN A 116 -9.95 -14.11 -20.46
N GLU A 117 -8.74 -13.92 -20.99
CA GLU A 117 -8.35 -14.51 -22.28
C GLU A 117 -8.27 -16.04 -22.22
N ASN A 118 -7.88 -16.61 -21.08
CA ASN A 118 -7.67 -18.06 -20.91
C ASN A 118 -8.18 -18.59 -19.56
N GLY A 119 -8.99 -17.82 -18.85
CA GLY A 119 -9.45 -18.13 -17.50
C GLY A 119 -10.77 -17.44 -17.19
N GLU A 120 -11.24 -17.63 -15.95
CA GLU A 120 -12.54 -17.15 -15.49
C GLU A 120 -12.37 -16.28 -14.24
N ILE A 121 -13.26 -15.29 -14.10
CA ILE A 121 -13.41 -14.48 -12.90
C ILE A 121 -14.85 -14.60 -12.41
N ALA A 122 -15.03 -15.32 -11.31
CA ALA A 122 -16.32 -15.48 -10.64
C ALA A 122 -16.49 -14.42 -9.54
N ALA A 123 -17.24 -13.36 -9.82
CA ALA A 123 -17.63 -12.37 -8.82
C ALA A 123 -18.89 -12.81 -8.07
N GLY A 124 -19.07 -12.34 -6.82
CA GLY A 124 -20.19 -12.76 -5.96
C GLY A 124 -20.08 -14.20 -5.45
N ALA A 125 -18.90 -14.83 -5.61
CA ALA A 125 -18.62 -16.20 -5.21
C ALA A 125 -17.79 -16.23 -3.91
N ALA A 126 -18.36 -15.79 -2.80
CA ALA A 126 -17.67 -15.81 -1.50
C ALA A 126 -17.36 -17.25 -1.10
N VAL A 127 -16.10 -17.53 -0.75
CA VAL A 127 -15.63 -18.87 -0.34
C VAL A 127 -16.16 -19.16 1.06
N VAL A 128 -16.83 -20.31 1.22
CA VAL A 128 -17.44 -20.74 2.48
C VAL A 128 -16.79 -21.99 3.08
N SER A 129 -16.18 -22.85 2.25
CA SER A 129 -15.38 -23.99 2.71
C SER A 129 -14.32 -24.38 1.69
N ILE A 130 -13.25 -25.02 2.18
CA ILE A 130 -12.18 -25.57 1.37
C ILE A 130 -11.89 -26.98 1.90
N GLU A 131 -11.93 -27.98 1.03
CA GLU A 131 -11.63 -29.37 1.37
C GLU A 131 -10.44 -29.86 0.55
N ASP A 132 -9.37 -30.24 1.23
CA ASP A 132 -8.21 -30.89 0.63
C ASP A 132 -8.46 -32.41 0.58
N ARG A 133 -8.63 -32.95 -0.63
CA ARG A 133 -8.95 -34.35 -0.91
C ARG A 133 -7.78 -35.02 -1.66
N PRO A 134 -7.67 -36.36 -1.64
CA PRO A 134 -6.56 -37.06 -2.30
C PRO A 134 -6.41 -36.77 -3.80
N ASP A 135 -7.50 -36.41 -4.47
CA ASP A 135 -7.61 -36.13 -5.90
C ASP A 135 -7.58 -34.63 -6.27
N GLY A 136 -7.62 -33.74 -5.28
CA GLY A 136 -7.56 -32.30 -5.48
C GLY A 136 -8.18 -31.50 -4.34
N ILE A 137 -8.32 -30.19 -4.55
CA ILE A 137 -8.92 -29.25 -3.61
C ILE A 137 -10.31 -28.90 -4.13
N THR A 138 -11.33 -29.08 -3.29
CA THR A 138 -12.68 -28.58 -3.55
C THR A 138 -12.87 -27.25 -2.81
N VAL A 139 -13.23 -26.20 -3.54
CA VAL A 139 -13.54 -24.88 -2.98
C VAL A 139 -15.03 -24.62 -3.17
N ALA A 140 -15.78 -24.61 -2.06
CA ALA A 140 -17.19 -24.26 -2.09
C ALA A 140 -17.38 -22.76 -1.90
N THR A 141 -18.27 -22.19 -2.69
CA THR A 141 -18.71 -20.80 -2.62
C THR A 141 -20.21 -20.75 -2.40
N GLU A 142 -20.76 -19.59 -2.06
CA GLU A 142 -22.22 -19.38 -1.97
C GLU A 142 -22.96 -19.67 -3.29
N THR A 143 -22.25 -19.69 -4.41
CA THR A 143 -22.80 -19.81 -5.76
C THR A 143 -22.48 -21.12 -6.47
N GLY A 144 -21.65 -21.98 -5.89
CA GLY A 144 -21.21 -23.23 -6.51
C GLY A 144 -19.86 -23.74 -5.99
N GLU A 145 -19.44 -24.89 -6.49
CA GLU A 145 -18.19 -25.57 -6.12
C GLU A 145 -17.19 -25.59 -7.28
N TYR A 146 -15.91 -25.48 -6.95
CA TYR A 146 -14.81 -25.51 -7.89
C TYR A 146 -13.79 -26.56 -7.48
N GLU A 147 -13.38 -27.41 -8.41
CA GLU A 147 -12.29 -28.37 -8.21
C GLU A 147 -10.99 -27.84 -8.81
N THR A 148 -9.91 -27.88 -8.04
CA THR A 148 -8.60 -27.40 -8.46
C THR A 148 -7.47 -28.25 -7.90
N ARG A 149 -6.29 -28.19 -8.53
CA ARG A 149 -5.07 -28.83 -8.02
C ARG A 149 -4.24 -27.90 -7.13
N PHE A 150 -4.43 -26.59 -7.28
CA PHE A 150 -3.68 -25.56 -6.56
C PHE A 150 -4.61 -24.45 -6.12
N LEU A 151 -4.38 -23.96 -4.90
CA LEU A 151 -5.08 -22.82 -4.33
C LEU A 151 -4.06 -21.77 -3.90
N ILE A 152 -4.27 -20.52 -4.34
CA ILE A 152 -3.46 -19.37 -3.91
C ILE A 152 -4.37 -18.43 -3.13
N ASN A 153 -4.05 -18.23 -1.85
CA ASN A 153 -4.80 -17.34 -0.99
C ASN A 153 -4.32 -15.89 -1.13
N CYS A 154 -5.13 -15.07 -1.81
CA CYS A 154 -4.91 -13.62 -1.97
C CYS A 154 -6.04 -12.80 -1.33
N ALA A 155 -6.72 -13.32 -0.30
CA ALA A 155 -7.94 -12.73 0.25
C ALA A 155 -7.73 -11.47 1.11
N GLY A 156 -6.57 -10.81 1.01
CA GLY A 156 -6.28 -9.54 1.69
C GLY A 156 -6.63 -9.56 3.17
N LEU A 157 -7.63 -8.75 3.54
CA LEU A 157 -8.10 -8.61 4.91
C LEU A 157 -8.77 -9.87 5.47
N PHE A 158 -9.02 -10.90 4.67
CA PHE A 158 -9.57 -12.20 5.10
C PHE A 158 -8.59 -13.37 4.91
N SER A 159 -7.34 -13.08 4.58
CA SER A 159 -6.33 -14.11 4.27
C SER A 159 -6.12 -15.11 5.41
N ASP A 160 -6.18 -14.67 6.66
CA ASP A 160 -6.07 -15.54 7.83
C ASP A 160 -7.28 -16.47 8.00
N GLN A 161 -8.49 -16.01 7.68
CA GLN A 161 -9.71 -16.84 7.71
C GLN A 161 -9.75 -17.85 6.55
N ILE A 162 -9.37 -17.44 5.34
CA ILE A 162 -9.28 -18.37 4.20
C ILE A 162 -8.22 -19.45 4.45
N ALA A 163 -7.09 -19.10 5.09
CA ALA A 163 -6.10 -20.09 5.48
C ALA A 163 -6.66 -21.10 6.49
N GLU A 164 -7.47 -20.64 7.45
CA GLU A 164 -8.16 -21.51 8.42
C GLU A 164 -9.18 -22.43 7.74
N LEU A 165 -9.96 -21.93 6.78
CA LEU A 165 -10.85 -22.76 5.95
C LEU A 165 -10.09 -23.84 5.18
N ALA A 166 -8.87 -23.54 4.72
CA ALA A 166 -7.98 -24.50 4.07
C ALA A 166 -7.27 -25.46 5.05
N GLY A 167 -7.68 -25.49 6.33
CA GLY A 167 -7.15 -26.41 7.35
C GLY A 167 -5.85 -25.94 8.03
N ALA A 168 -5.35 -24.73 7.73
CA ALA A 168 -4.18 -24.19 8.42
C ALA A 168 -4.56 -23.76 9.85
N ARG A 169 -3.64 -23.99 10.81
CA ARG A 169 -3.79 -23.40 12.15
C ARG A 169 -3.54 -21.90 12.05
N ARG A 170 -4.52 -21.10 12.46
CA ARG A 170 -4.46 -19.64 12.44
C ARG A 170 -3.52 -19.11 13.53
N GLN A 171 -2.24 -19.02 13.21
CA GLN A 171 -1.19 -18.50 14.11
C GLN A 171 -1.18 -16.98 14.20
N VAL A 172 -1.76 -16.28 13.23
CA VAL A 172 -1.84 -14.81 13.18
C VAL A 172 -3.28 -14.36 12.96
N ARG A 173 -3.61 -13.16 13.45
CA ARG A 173 -4.89 -12.49 13.27
C ARG A 173 -4.68 -11.19 12.50
N ILE A 174 -5.47 -10.95 11.46
CA ILE A 174 -5.52 -9.65 10.79
C ILE A 174 -6.40 -8.71 11.61
N ILE A 175 -5.83 -7.57 12.00
CA ILE A 175 -6.52 -6.49 12.71
C ILE A 175 -6.73 -5.35 11.71
N PRO A 176 -7.98 -4.96 11.39
CA PRO A 176 -8.25 -3.97 10.36
C PRO A 176 -8.07 -2.54 10.88
N PHE A 177 -7.29 -1.74 10.15
CA PHE A 177 -7.20 -0.30 10.36
C PHE A 177 -7.75 0.43 9.15
N ARG A 178 -8.71 1.33 9.38
CA ARG A 178 -9.20 2.27 8.38
C ARG A 178 -8.32 3.51 8.37
N GLY A 179 -7.89 3.90 7.18
CA GLY A 179 -7.29 5.22 6.93
C GLY A 179 -8.33 6.19 6.38
N GLU A 180 -8.39 7.38 6.94
CA GLU A 180 -9.23 8.48 6.48
C GLU A 180 -8.34 9.53 5.80
N TYR A 181 -8.84 10.08 4.70
CA TYR A 181 -8.15 11.05 3.86
C TYR A 181 -9.02 12.29 3.68
N TYR A 182 -8.37 13.44 3.53
CA TYR A 182 -9.00 14.68 3.07
C TYR A 182 -8.44 15.04 1.69
N MET A 183 -9.27 15.61 0.83
CA MET A 183 -8.81 16.19 -0.42
C MET A 183 -8.54 17.68 -0.23
N LEU A 184 -7.41 18.16 -0.74
CA LEU A 184 -7.18 19.59 -0.83
C LEU A 184 -8.15 20.22 -1.83
N GLU A 185 -8.64 21.40 -1.49
CA GLU A 185 -9.43 22.22 -2.40
C GLU A 185 -8.59 22.60 -3.63
N GLU A 186 -9.25 22.80 -4.77
CA GLU A 186 -8.58 22.98 -6.06
C GLU A 186 -7.56 24.12 -6.05
N GLN A 187 -7.92 25.25 -5.42
CA GLN A 187 -7.04 26.42 -5.31
C GLN A 187 -5.80 26.17 -4.43
N ALA A 188 -5.79 25.13 -3.60
CA ALA A 188 -4.64 24.78 -2.75
C ALA A 188 -3.71 23.74 -3.39
N ARG A 189 -4.11 23.13 -4.52
CA ARG A 189 -3.33 22.04 -5.12
C ARG A 189 -1.93 22.45 -5.59
N HIS A 190 -1.77 23.71 -6.00
CA HIS A 190 -0.47 24.25 -6.44
C HIS A 190 0.60 24.27 -5.33
N LEU A 191 0.20 24.11 -4.05
CA LEU A 191 1.12 24.13 -2.91
C LEU A 191 1.99 22.88 -2.80
N VAL A 192 1.66 21.79 -3.51
CA VAL A 192 2.34 20.49 -3.41
C VAL A 192 2.74 20.01 -4.80
N LYS A 193 4.05 19.89 -5.08
CA LYS A 193 4.57 19.53 -6.41
C LYS A 193 4.94 18.05 -6.54
N ASN A 194 5.46 17.46 -5.49
CA ASN A 194 5.89 16.07 -5.30
C ASN A 194 5.06 15.45 -4.16
N LEU A 195 5.36 14.21 -3.78
CA LEU A 195 4.80 13.61 -2.58
C LEU A 195 5.54 14.13 -1.35
N ILE A 196 4.85 14.68 -0.35
CA ILE A 196 5.48 15.23 0.87
C ILE A 196 5.15 14.33 2.05
N TYR A 197 6.17 13.74 2.64
CA TYR A 197 6.07 12.78 3.74
C TYR A 197 6.88 13.30 4.94
N PRO A 198 6.40 13.12 6.17
CA PRO A 198 7.22 13.36 7.35
C PRO A 198 8.26 12.24 7.51
N VAL A 199 9.29 12.51 8.31
CA VAL A 199 10.15 11.45 8.83
C VAL A 199 9.29 10.52 9.72
N PRO A 200 9.38 9.18 9.54
CA PRO A 200 8.54 8.24 10.26
C PRO A 200 8.86 8.25 11.76
N ASP A 201 7.83 8.28 12.59
CA ASP A 201 7.96 8.18 14.05
C ASP A 201 7.88 6.71 14.47
N PRO A 202 8.95 6.13 15.07
CA PRO A 202 8.93 4.75 15.54
C PRO A 202 7.83 4.45 16.58
N ARG A 203 7.33 5.47 17.29
CA ARG A 203 6.22 5.32 18.25
C ARG A 203 4.88 5.11 17.57
N TYR A 204 4.75 5.59 16.33
CA TYR A 204 3.53 5.52 15.54
C TYR A 204 3.85 5.08 14.10
N PRO A 205 4.30 3.83 13.89
CA PRO A 205 4.84 3.39 12.60
C PRO A 205 3.81 3.36 11.45
N PHE A 206 2.52 3.55 11.76
CA PHE A 206 1.41 3.57 10.82
C PHE A 206 0.78 4.97 10.66
N LEU A 207 1.26 5.96 11.43
CA LEU A 207 0.68 7.31 11.48
C LEU A 207 1.65 8.32 10.88
N GLY A 208 1.22 8.95 9.79
CA GLY A 208 1.92 10.05 9.15
C GLY A 208 0.96 10.68 8.16
N VAL A 209 0.56 11.92 8.39
CA VAL A 209 -0.24 12.64 7.40
C VAL A 209 0.68 13.00 6.25
N HIS A 210 0.45 12.39 5.10
CA HIS A 210 1.18 12.67 3.87
C HIS A 210 0.37 13.64 3.03
N PHE A 211 1.05 14.45 2.22
CA PHE A 211 0.44 15.08 1.05
C PHE A 211 0.81 14.25 -0.18
N THR A 212 -0.19 13.59 -0.76
CA THR A 212 0.00 12.65 -1.86
C THR A 212 -0.74 13.16 -3.08
N ARG A 213 -0.02 13.41 -4.17
CA ARG A 213 -0.64 13.68 -5.47
C ARG A 213 -1.37 12.43 -5.95
N THR A 214 -2.54 12.59 -6.55
CA THR A 214 -3.24 11.51 -7.23
C THR A 214 -2.97 11.59 -8.73
N ILE A 215 -3.02 10.45 -9.43
CA ILE A 215 -2.86 10.42 -10.89
C ILE A 215 -3.93 11.26 -11.62
N SER A 216 -5.08 11.47 -10.97
CA SER A 216 -6.18 12.32 -11.45
C SER A 216 -5.97 13.82 -11.18
N GLY A 217 -4.82 14.23 -10.64
CA GLY A 217 -4.46 15.63 -10.41
C GLY A 217 -5.01 16.23 -9.11
N GLY A 218 -5.54 15.42 -8.20
CA GLY A 218 -5.89 15.82 -6.83
C GLY A 218 -4.71 15.69 -5.87
N ILE A 219 -4.87 16.20 -4.64
CA ILE A 219 -3.93 15.97 -3.54
C ILE A 219 -4.70 15.48 -2.32
N GLU A 220 -4.29 14.32 -1.82
CA GLU A 220 -4.78 13.70 -0.59
C GLU A 220 -3.90 14.12 0.60
N ALA A 221 -4.54 14.49 1.70
CA ALA A 221 -3.92 14.64 3.01
C ALA A 221 -4.31 13.45 3.90
N GLY A 222 -3.35 12.60 4.25
CA GLY A 222 -3.58 11.41 5.07
C GLY A 222 -2.63 10.25 4.75
N PRO A 223 -2.96 9.01 5.16
CA PRO A 223 -4.09 8.66 6.02
C PRO A 223 -3.81 8.90 7.50
N ASN A 224 -4.87 9.04 8.31
CA ASN A 224 -4.80 8.67 9.72
C ASN A 224 -4.84 7.13 9.88
N ALA A 225 -4.77 6.61 11.11
CA ALA A 225 -4.96 5.18 11.36
C ALA A 225 -5.96 5.01 12.50
N VAL A 226 -7.13 4.45 12.18
CA VAL A 226 -8.22 4.21 13.14
C VAL A 226 -8.57 2.73 13.09
N LEU A 227 -8.69 2.09 14.26
CA LEU A 227 -9.17 0.71 14.32
C LEU A 227 -10.57 0.63 13.69
N ALA A 228 -10.74 -0.21 12.68
CA ALA A 228 -12.03 -0.43 12.04
C ALA A 228 -12.83 -1.48 12.83
N TRP A 229 -14.16 -1.37 12.80
CA TRP A 229 -15.08 -2.31 13.46
C TRP A 229 -15.62 -3.39 12.52
N ALA A 230 -15.14 -3.41 11.29
CA ALA A 230 -15.29 -4.47 10.31
C ALA A 230 -14.05 -4.44 9.41
N ARG A 231 -13.65 -5.60 8.88
CA ARG A 231 -12.51 -5.77 7.97
C ARG A 231 -12.70 -4.90 6.73
N GLU A 232 -13.89 -4.90 6.16
CA GLU A 232 -14.27 -4.00 5.04
C GLU A 232 -15.14 -2.81 5.49
N GLY A 233 -14.92 -2.32 6.71
CA GLY A 233 -15.67 -1.20 7.30
C GLY A 233 -15.18 0.18 6.85
N TYR A 234 -15.58 0.60 5.65
CA TYR A 234 -15.15 1.89 5.07
C TYR A 234 -15.86 3.12 5.67
N LYS A 235 -17.05 2.96 6.27
CA LYS A 235 -17.76 4.03 6.99
C LYS A 235 -17.55 3.93 8.49
N LYS A 236 -17.71 5.07 9.18
CA LYS A 236 -17.67 5.14 10.66
C LYS A 236 -18.74 4.29 11.33
N THR A 237 -19.82 3.96 10.64
CA THR A 237 -20.96 3.20 11.15
C THR A 237 -20.91 1.73 10.78
N ASP A 238 -19.93 1.29 9.99
CA ASP A 238 -19.82 -0.11 9.59
C ASP A 238 -19.26 -0.91 10.78
N ILE A 239 -20.09 -1.82 11.30
CA ILE A 239 -19.81 -2.62 12.49
C ILE A 239 -20.15 -4.07 12.17
N ASP A 240 -19.18 -4.97 12.34
CA ASP A 240 -19.39 -6.41 12.34
C ASP A 240 -18.93 -6.99 13.69
N VAL A 241 -19.90 -7.38 14.52
CA VAL A 241 -19.64 -7.86 15.88
C VAL A 241 -18.85 -9.18 15.88
N LYS A 242 -19.08 -10.04 14.89
CA LYS A 242 -18.39 -11.34 14.78
C LYS A 242 -16.91 -11.11 14.46
N GLU A 243 -16.61 -10.23 13.51
CA GLU A 243 -15.24 -9.86 13.18
C GLU A 243 -14.56 -9.11 14.33
N MET A 244 -15.26 -8.18 14.99
CA MET A 244 -14.74 -7.51 16.18
C MET A 244 -14.30 -8.50 17.25
N TRP A 245 -15.17 -9.44 17.59
CA TRP A 245 -14.84 -10.47 18.57
C TRP A 245 -13.63 -11.30 18.12
N ASP A 246 -13.59 -11.68 16.84
CA ASP A 246 -12.53 -12.48 16.24
C ASP A 246 -11.11 -11.89 16.41
N TYR A 247 -10.95 -10.57 16.24
CA TYR A 247 -9.63 -9.95 16.39
C TYR A 247 -9.38 -9.35 17.79
N LEU A 248 -10.42 -8.95 18.53
CA LEU A 248 -10.26 -8.42 19.90
C LEU A 248 -10.02 -9.52 20.94
N SER A 249 -10.50 -10.74 20.71
CA SER A 249 -10.26 -11.87 21.62
C SER A 249 -8.89 -12.52 21.42
N TYR A 250 -8.09 -12.05 20.47
CA TYR A 250 -6.78 -12.61 20.16
C TYR A 250 -5.73 -12.08 21.14
N GLY A 251 -5.17 -12.99 21.96
CA GLY A 251 -4.24 -12.64 23.04
C GLY A 251 -2.78 -12.42 22.62
N GLY A 252 -2.44 -12.71 21.36
CA GLY A 252 -1.05 -12.80 20.89
C GLY A 252 -0.42 -14.17 21.10
#